data_AF-A0A7R9UX66-F1
#
_entry.id   AF-A0A7R9UX66-F1
#
_cell.length_a   1.000
_cell.length_b   1.000
_cell.length_c   1.000
_cell.angle_alpha   90.00
_cell.angle_beta   90.00
_cell.angle_gamma   90.00
#
_symmetry.space_group_name_H-M   'P 1'
#
loop_
_entity.id
_entity.type
_entity.pdbx_description
1 polymer ?
#
loop_
_entity_poly.entity_id
_entity_poly.type
_entity_poly.pdbx_seq_one_letter_code
_entity_poly.pdbx_strand_id
1 'polypeptide(L)'
;VENVEYGGRRGGAVLRALQEVHAERIDVWLDEDEWRGYASVGVDAVLHVELAASCDALLFAPLDANTLAKAALGLADNLATCVLRAWPYDLLPDDVDGARALKPVVAAPAMNTVMWRQRITREHV
;
A
#
# COMPACT_ATOMS: atom_id res chain seq x y z
N VAL A 1 27.33 -7.52 -6.29
CA VAL A 1 25.97 -7.37 -5.74
C VAL A 1 25.26 -8.66 -6.03
N GLU A 2 25.12 -9.52 -5.03
CA GLU A 2 24.38 -10.77 -5.18
C GLU A 2 22.89 -10.44 -5.34
N ASN A 3 22.26 -10.99 -6.36
CA ASN A 3 20.82 -10.87 -6.53
C ASN A 3 20.17 -11.68 -5.40
N VAL A 4 19.30 -11.05 -4.61
CA VAL A 4 18.40 -11.78 -3.73
C VAL A 4 17.46 -12.58 -4.64
N GLU A 5 17.49 -13.90 -4.53
CA GLU A 5 16.54 -14.75 -5.25
C GLU A 5 15.13 -14.48 -4.73
N TYR A 6 14.33 -13.83 -5.56
CA TYR A 6 12.90 -13.68 -5.31
C TYR A 6 12.22 -15.01 -5.62
N GLY A 7 11.97 -15.82 -4.59
CA GLY A 7 11.42 -17.19 -4.70
C GLY A 7 10.02 -17.30 -5.31
N GLY A 8 9.48 -16.23 -5.90
CA GLY A 8 8.13 -16.19 -6.43
C GLY A 8 7.08 -16.22 -5.32
N ARG A 9 6.01 -15.44 -5.49
CA ARG A 9 4.77 -15.39 -4.69
C ARG A 9 4.76 -16.29 -3.45
N ARG A 10 5.20 -15.76 -2.30
CA ARG A 10 4.58 -16.16 -1.03
C ARG A 10 3.13 -15.67 -1.13
N GLY A 11 2.25 -16.49 -1.69
CA GLY A 11 0.87 -16.12 -2.01
C GLY A 11 0.08 -15.78 -0.74
N GLY A 12 -1.17 -15.32 -0.90
CA GLY A 12 -2.04 -14.94 0.22
C GLY A 12 -2.09 -15.98 1.35
N ALA A 13 -2.00 -17.27 1.03
CA ALA A 13 -1.94 -18.36 2.02
C ALA A 13 -0.77 -18.24 3.01
N VAL A 14 0.41 -17.79 2.58
CA VAL A 14 1.56 -17.60 3.47
C VAL A 14 1.34 -16.41 4.40
N LEU A 15 0.76 -15.33 3.87
CA LEU A 15 0.43 -14.15 4.68
C LEU A 15 -0.67 -14.48 5.71
N ARG A 16 -1.66 -15.28 5.33
CA ARG A 16 -2.67 -15.80 6.26
C ARG A 16 -2.07 -16.68 7.34
N ALA A 17 -1.15 -17.58 6.98
CA ALA A 17 -0.45 -18.38 7.98
C ALA A 17 0.38 -17.53 8.95
N LEU A 18 1.01 -16.44 8.47
CA LEU A 18 1.69 -15.48 9.34
C LEU A 18 0.71 -14.76 10.28
N GLN A 19 -0.47 -14.38 9.78
CA GLN A 19 -1.53 -13.80 10.60
C GLN A 19 -1.95 -14.78 11.71
N GLU A 20 -2.17 -16.06 11.39
CA GLU A 20 -2.54 -17.07 12.41
C GLU A 20 -1.50 -17.18 13.53
N VAL A 21 -0.21 -17.11 13.20
CA VAL A 21 0.88 -17.19 14.19
C VAL A 21 1.01 -15.90 15.02
N HIS A 22 0.58 -14.75 14.49
CA HIS A 22 0.77 -13.43 15.11
C HIS A 22 -0.52 -12.61 15.25
N ALA A 23 -1.67 -13.27 15.35
CA ALA A 23 -2.99 -12.65 15.26
C ALA A 23 -3.25 -11.57 16.31
N GLU A 24 -2.58 -11.63 17.46
CA GLU A 24 -2.72 -10.61 18.51
C GLU A 24 -1.94 -9.31 18.24
N ARG A 25 -1.10 -9.27 17.20
CA ARG A 25 -0.21 -8.14 16.91
C ARG A 25 -0.23 -7.67 15.46
N ILE A 26 -0.62 -8.54 14.54
CA ILE A 26 -0.51 -8.28 13.10
C ILE A 26 -1.82 -8.69 12.43
N ASP A 27 -2.52 -7.69 11.91
CA ASP A 27 -3.61 -7.89 10.96
C ASP A 27 -3.07 -7.97 9.54
N VAL A 28 -3.61 -8.90 8.76
CA VAL A 28 -3.27 -9.04 7.34
C VAL A 28 -4.53 -8.80 6.53
N TRP A 29 -4.46 -7.82 5.64
CA TRP A 29 -5.53 -7.45 4.74
C TRP A 29 -5.15 -7.78 3.30
N LEU A 30 -6.08 -8.41 2.58
CA LEU A 30 -5.97 -8.73 1.15
C LEU A 30 -7.06 -8.00 0.37
N ASP A 31 -6.90 -7.91 -0.95
CA ASP A 31 -7.87 -7.26 -1.85
C ASP A 31 -9.31 -7.80 -1.67
N GLU A 32 -9.44 -9.10 -1.39
CA GLU A 32 -10.75 -9.72 -1.15
C GLU A 32 -11.45 -9.20 0.10
N ASP A 33 -10.71 -8.76 1.12
CA ASP A 33 -11.28 -8.30 2.39
C ASP A 33 -11.97 -6.94 2.25
N GLU A 34 -11.59 -6.14 1.25
CA GLU A 34 -12.21 -4.84 0.97
C GLU A 34 -13.72 -4.96 0.76
N TRP A 35 -14.18 -6.08 0.20
CA TRP A 35 -15.57 -6.27 -0.21
C TRP A 35 -16.36 -7.23 0.68
N ARG A 36 -15.71 -7.96 1.60
CA ARG A 36 -16.37 -9.00 2.43
C ARG A 36 -17.45 -8.45 3.37
N GLY A 37 -17.35 -7.18 3.77
CA GLY A 37 -18.27 -6.51 4.69
C GLY A 37 -19.02 -5.32 4.09
N TYR A 38 -18.88 -5.05 2.79
CA TYR A 38 -19.45 -3.85 2.17
C TYR A 38 -20.71 -4.20 1.38
N ALA A 39 -21.88 -3.89 1.94
CA ALA A 39 -23.18 -4.13 1.32
C ALA A 39 -23.97 -2.84 1.06
N SER A 40 -23.84 -1.83 1.91
CA SER A 40 -24.63 -0.59 1.87
C SER A 40 -23.75 0.66 2.00
N VAL A 41 -23.87 1.55 1.03
CA VAL A 41 -23.17 2.85 1.01
C VAL A 41 -23.56 3.69 2.22
N GLY A 42 -22.56 4.21 2.93
CA GLY A 42 -22.74 5.12 4.07
C GLY A 42 -23.13 4.43 5.39
N VAL A 43 -23.30 3.11 5.37
CA VAL A 43 -23.49 2.29 6.58
C VAL A 43 -22.23 1.49 6.84
N ASP A 44 -21.78 0.74 5.84
CA ASP A 44 -20.60 -0.09 5.96
C ASP A 44 -19.34 0.73 5.68
N ALA A 45 -18.30 0.45 6.43
CA ALA A 45 -17.05 1.15 6.28
C ALA A 45 -16.24 0.64 5.09
N VAL A 46 -15.48 1.54 4.48
CA VAL A 46 -14.64 1.24 3.32
C VAL A 46 -13.22 0.96 3.81
N LEU A 47 -12.79 -0.30 3.73
CA LEU A 47 -11.56 -0.77 4.35
C LEU A 47 -10.33 0.11 4.03
N HIS A 48 -10.10 0.46 2.76
CA HIS A 48 -8.93 1.26 2.39
C HIS A 48 -8.97 2.68 3.00
N VAL A 49 -10.17 3.25 3.19
CA VAL A 49 -10.36 4.56 3.85
C VAL A 49 -10.11 4.43 5.34
N GLU A 50 -10.59 3.36 5.97
CA GLU A 50 -10.35 3.11 7.39
C GLU A 50 -8.88 2.89 7.71
N LEU A 51 -8.17 2.10 6.90
CA LEU A 51 -6.73 1.90 7.05
C LEU A 51 -5.98 3.23 6.86
N ALA A 52 -6.35 4.00 5.85
CA ALA A 52 -5.76 5.31 5.61
C ALA A 52 -6.05 6.29 6.76
N ALA A 53 -7.19 6.20 7.44
CA ALA A 53 -7.54 7.08 8.56
C ALA A 53 -6.88 6.65 9.88
N SER A 54 -6.85 5.35 10.16
CA SER A 54 -6.44 4.78 11.45
C SER A 54 -4.93 4.61 11.63
N CYS A 55 -4.15 4.59 10.54
CA CYS A 55 -2.68 4.48 10.61
C CYS A 55 -2.00 5.86 10.62
N ASP A 56 -0.91 5.98 11.37
CA ASP A 56 -0.09 7.20 11.46
C ASP A 56 0.98 7.30 10.35
N ALA A 57 1.41 6.17 9.80
CA ALA A 57 2.45 6.07 8.79
C ALA A 57 2.15 4.92 7.81
N LEU A 58 2.61 5.06 6.56
CA LEU A 58 2.52 4.03 5.54
C LEU A 58 3.92 3.60 5.08
N LEU A 59 4.18 2.30 5.05
CA LEU A 59 5.47 1.73 4.62
C LEU A 59 5.27 0.72 3.48
N PHE A 60 5.92 0.98 2.35
CA PHE A 60 6.06 0.00 1.27
C PHE A 60 7.43 -0.69 1.36
N ALA A 61 7.47 -1.97 1.78
CA ALA A 61 8.69 -2.76 1.88
C ALA A 61 8.43 -4.26 1.62
N PRO A 62 8.74 -4.78 0.41
CA PRO A 62 9.32 -4.08 -0.73
C PRO A 62 8.31 -3.22 -1.50
N LEU A 63 8.80 -2.17 -2.18
CA LEU A 63 8.08 -1.50 -3.28
C LEU A 63 8.61 -2.01 -4.62
N ASP A 64 7.84 -2.84 -5.32
CA ASP A 64 8.20 -3.28 -6.67
C ASP A 64 7.99 -2.16 -7.72
N ALA A 65 8.55 -2.35 -8.91
CA ALA A 65 8.45 -1.34 -9.97
C ALA A 65 7.03 -1.10 -10.48
N ASN A 66 6.15 -2.11 -10.38
CA ASN A 66 4.78 -2.02 -10.87
C ASN A 66 3.94 -1.16 -9.91
N THR A 67 4.04 -1.43 -8.62
CA THR A 67 3.39 -0.64 -7.56
C THR A 67 3.96 0.76 -7.50
N LEU A 68 5.28 0.95 -7.73
CA LEU A 68 5.88 2.27 -7.91
C LEU A 68 5.25 3.04 -9.08
N ALA A 69 5.10 2.40 -10.25
CA ALA A 69 4.47 3.04 -11.40
C ALA A 69 3.00 3.38 -11.15
N LYS A 70 2.25 2.50 -10.47
CA LYS A 70 0.86 2.75 -10.08
C LYS A 70 0.76 3.93 -9.12
N ALA A 71 1.60 3.96 -8.09
CA ALA A 71 1.67 5.04 -7.11
C ALA A 71 1.95 6.39 -7.79
N ALA A 72 3.00 6.47 -8.61
CA ALA A 72 3.40 7.69 -9.31
C ALA A 72 2.32 8.21 -10.28
N LEU A 73 1.53 7.31 -10.87
CA LEU A 73 0.45 7.65 -11.80
C LEU A 73 -0.92 7.80 -11.12
N GLY A 74 -1.01 7.61 -9.80
CA GLY A 74 -2.26 7.70 -9.04
C GLY A 74 -3.28 6.60 -9.34
N LEU A 75 -2.84 5.42 -9.80
CA LEU A 75 -3.70 4.25 -10.01
C LEU A 75 -4.05 3.60 -8.67
N ALA A 76 -5.31 3.16 -8.54
CA ALA A 76 -5.88 2.54 -7.35
C ALA A 76 -6.72 1.33 -7.76
N ASP A 77 -6.06 0.20 -8.03
CA ASP A 77 -6.68 -1.02 -8.59
C ASP A 77 -6.56 -2.25 -7.68
N ASN A 78 -5.97 -2.09 -6.49
CA ASN A 78 -5.87 -3.08 -5.44
C ASN A 78 -5.82 -2.40 -4.07
N LEU A 79 -6.00 -3.14 -2.97
CA LEU A 79 -6.15 -2.58 -1.64
C LEU A 79 -4.98 -1.66 -1.27
N ALA A 80 -3.73 -2.10 -1.53
CA ALA A 80 -2.55 -1.32 -1.19
C ALA A 80 -2.46 0.02 -1.94
N THR A 81 -2.79 0.04 -3.24
CA THR A 81 -2.79 1.26 -4.04
C THR A 81 -4.01 2.16 -3.75
N CYS A 82 -5.16 1.58 -3.40
CA CYS A 82 -6.32 2.31 -2.89
C CYS A 82 -6.00 3.01 -1.55
N VAL A 83 -5.34 2.33 -0.61
CA VAL A 83 -4.90 2.91 0.66
C VAL A 83 -3.97 4.09 0.41
N LEU A 84 -2.94 3.92 -0.44
CA LEU A 84 -2.05 5.02 -0.79
C LEU A 84 -2.83 6.18 -1.42
N ARG A 85 -3.77 5.93 -2.33
CA ARG A 85 -4.52 7.00 -2.99
C ARG A 85 -5.41 7.80 -2.04
N ALA A 86 -5.92 7.16 -0.99
CA ALA A 86 -6.67 7.77 0.10
C ALA A 86 -5.78 8.35 1.21
N TRP A 87 -4.47 8.15 1.15
CA TRP A 87 -3.53 8.59 2.17
C TRP A 87 -3.24 10.10 2.04
N PRO A 88 -3.27 10.87 3.15
CA PRO A 88 -3.02 12.30 3.10
C PRO A 88 -1.51 12.58 3.08
N TYR A 89 -0.82 12.38 1.95
CA TYR A 89 0.61 12.72 1.82
C TYR A 89 0.89 14.01 1.04
N ASP A 90 -0.03 14.40 0.14
CA ASP A 90 0.12 15.57 -0.74
C ASP A 90 -1.27 16.15 -1.06
N LEU A 91 -1.99 16.58 -0.02
CA LEU A 91 -3.28 17.24 -0.17
C LEU A 91 -3.09 18.71 -0.59
N LEU A 92 -4.09 19.25 -1.28
CA LEU A 92 -4.12 20.68 -1.58
C LEU A 92 -4.12 21.50 -0.28
N PRO A 93 -3.54 22.71 -0.27
CA PRO A 93 -3.41 23.51 0.95
C PRO A 93 -4.74 23.74 1.69
N ASP A 94 -5.83 23.94 0.95
CA ASP A 94 -7.16 24.18 1.51
C ASP A 94 -7.84 22.92 2.07
N ASP A 95 -7.33 21.73 1.72
CA ASP A 95 -7.85 20.43 2.15
C ASP A 95 -7.12 19.87 3.39
N VAL A 96 -6.02 20.51 3.81
CA VAL A 96 -5.30 20.16 5.04
C VAL A 96 -5.98 20.84 6.23
N ASP A 97 -6.57 20.04 7.12
CA ASP A 97 -7.16 20.51 8.37
C ASP A 97 -6.67 19.66 9.57
N GLY A 98 -7.15 19.97 10.77
CA GLY A 98 -6.78 19.24 11.98
C GLY A 98 -7.17 17.76 11.98
N ALA A 99 -8.11 17.34 11.13
CA ALA A 99 -8.50 15.95 10.93
C ALA A 99 -7.78 15.30 9.73
N ARG A 100 -7.22 16.09 8.81
CA ARG A 100 -6.51 15.68 7.58
C ARG A 100 -5.08 16.19 7.56
N ALA A 101 -4.37 16.00 8.67
CA ALA A 101 -2.94 16.28 8.72
C ALA A 101 -2.18 15.39 7.74
N LEU A 102 -1.12 15.93 7.14
CA LEU A 102 -0.26 15.15 6.26
C LEU A 102 0.46 14.06 7.05
N LYS A 103 0.49 12.84 6.50
CA LYS A 103 1.06 11.65 7.12
C LYS A 103 2.20 11.06 6.29
N PRO A 104 3.28 10.60 6.92
CA PRO A 104 4.46 10.11 6.21
C PRO A 104 4.18 8.83 5.41
N VAL A 105 4.78 8.78 4.21
CA VAL A 105 4.89 7.56 3.39
C VAL A 105 6.38 7.27 3.24
N VAL A 106 6.78 6.04 3.57
CA VAL A 106 8.15 5.55 3.41
C VAL A 106 8.14 4.39 2.41
N ALA A 107 9.10 4.38 1.49
CA ALA A 107 9.21 3.34 0.48
C ALA A 107 10.61 2.73 0.46
N ALA A 108 10.68 1.42 0.26
CA ALA A 108 11.90 0.66 0.02
C ALA A 108 11.83 -0.01 -1.37
N PRO A 109 12.19 0.71 -2.44
CA PRO A 109 12.18 0.16 -3.79
C PRO A 109 13.05 -1.09 -3.93
N ALA A 110 12.49 -2.18 -4.44
CA ALA A 110 13.18 -3.44 -4.65
C ALA A 110 12.78 -4.04 -6.00
N MET A 111 13.69 -3.97 -6.97
CA MET A 111 13.49 -4.45 -8.33
C MET A 111 14.81 -4.86 -8.97
N ASN A 112 14.74 -5.55 -10.09
CA ASN A 112 15.93 -5.92 -10.84
C ASN A 112 16.77 -4.68 -11.25
N THR A 113 18.09 -4.84 -11.32
CA THR A 113 19.04 -3.77 -11.70
C THR A 113 18.69 -3.06 -13.01
N VAL A 114 18.21 -3.79 -14.02
CA VAL A 114 17.81 -3.19 -15.31
C VAL A 114 16.61 -2.28 -15.12
N MET A 115 15.60 -2.71 -14.36
CA MET A 115 14.41 -1.90 -14.03
C MET A 115 14.81 -0.65 -13.23
N TRP A 116 15.70 -0.80 -12.25
CA TRP A 116 16.20 0.31 -11.44
C TRP A 116 16.93 1.39 -12.26
N ARG A 117 17.66 0.97 -13.30
CA ARG A 117 18.42 1.88 -14.17
C ARG A 117 17.59 2.54 -15.27
N GLN A 118 16.31 2.17 -15.44
CA GLN A 118 15.44 2.85 -16.40
C GLN A 118 15.21 4.31 -15.99
N ARG A 119 15.09 5.19 -16.98
CA ARG A 119 14.80 6.62 -16.74
C ARG A 119 13.49 6.80 -15.99
N ILE A 120 12.44 6.09 -16.38
CA ILE A 120 11.10 6.21 -15.78
C ILE A 120 11.12 5.89 -14.27
N THR A 121 11.94 4.91 -13.85
CA THR A 121 12.08 4.59 -12.44
C THR A 121 12.67 5.76 -11.64
N ARG A 122 13.57 6.55 -12.23
CA ARG A 122 14.13 7.74 -11.57
C ARG A 122 13.16 8.92 -11.53
N GLU A 123 12.21 8.98 -12.45
CA GLU A 123 11.19 10.03 -12.49
C GLU A 123 10.06 9.74 -11.50
N HIS A 124 9.78 8.47 -11.22
CA HIS A 124 8.73 8.04 -10.29
C HIS A 124 9.18 7.95 -8.82
N VAL A 125 10.49 7.96 -8.55
CA VAL A 125 11.06 7.99 -7.18
C VAL A 125 11.31 9.43 -6.77
#